data_AF-A0A8X6Z0D4-F1
#
_entry.id   AF-A0A8X6Z0D4-F1
#
_cell.length_a   1.000
_cell.length_b   1.000
_cell.length_c   1.000
_cell.angle_alpha   90.00
_cell.angle_beta   90.00
_cell.angle_gamma   90.00
#
_symmetry.space_group_name_H-M   'P 1'
#
loop_
_entity.id
_entity.type
_entity.pdbx_description
1 polymer ?
#
loop_
_entity_poly.entity_id
_entity_poly.type
_entity_poly.pdbx_seq_one_letter_code
_entity_poly.pdbx_strand_id
1 'polypeptide(L)'
;MKISKIICFVIICLCIAVIFKINCDPNIILQLQQPNEKVIKAIQKDLEKNKAQKVEKYSKEQIAPQKINNKLIKGNLKNSIVPPLSGVMATYAGYTDYSSTEGFITFLLRHTPPTKIYLLITDPITLNKIRSNTFSTAQIASDQAVMYSYEKKKDKNEMLYWSVKKIALPKDNKISDLTLTILTKPKNIFVFEGDLPAQENANLLLPNNVYLISNDENAKMIIQFFDINRFFENIRIEEKKASDLVNQQTIINQ
;
A
#
# COMPACT_ATOMS: atom_id res chain seq x y z
N MET A 1 12.07 59.84 7.52
CA MET A 1 10.71 59.28 7.76
C MET A 1 10.24 58.21 6.77
N LYS A 2 10.81 58.06 5.55
CA LYS A 2 10.33 57.07 4.56
C LYS A 2 10.78 55.62 4.80
N ILE A 3 11.93 55.42 5.45
CA ILE A 3 12.53 54.09 5.65
C ILE A 3 11.75 53.24 6.67
N SER A 4 11.19 53.88 7.71
CA SER A 4 10.40 53.19 8.75
C SER A 4 9.12 52.53 8.21
N LYS A 5 8.47 53.14 7.20
CA LYS A 5 7.25 52.57 6.60
C LYS A 5 7.54 51.32 5.75
N ILE A 6 8.70 51.26 5.10
CA ILE A 6 9.10 50.11 4.28
C ILE A 6 9.42 48.90 5.17
N ILE A 7 10.14 49.11 6.28
CA ILE A 7 10.48 48.03 7.22
C ILE A 7 9.21 47.44 7.85
N CYS A 8 8.25 48.27 8.24
CA CYS A 8 6.98 47.81 8.81
C CYS A 8 6.18 46.97 7.80
N PHE A 9 6.15 47.36 6.53
CA PHE A 9 5.47 46.59 5.48
C PHE A 9 6.13 45.22 5.22
N VAL A 10 7.47 45.16 5.21
CA VAL A 10 8.21 43.90 5.03
C VAL A 10 7.96 42.94 6.19
N ILE A 11 7.94 43.44 7.43
CA ILE A 11 7.65 42.62 8.62
C ILE A 11 6.20 42.09 8.57
N ILE A 12 5.24 42.92 8.19
CA ILE A 12 3.83 42.51 8.05
C ILE A 12 3.70 41.42 6.97
N CYS A 13 4.34 41.58 5.81
CA CYS A 13 4.35 40.55 4.76
C CYS A 13 5.00 39.25 5.23
N LEU A 14 6.09 39.32 6.01
CA LEU A 14 6.74 38.15 6.61
C LEU A 14 5.82 37.45 7.64
N CYS A 15 5.14 38.20 8.49
CA CYS A 15 4.18 37.65 9.45
C CYS A 15 2.97 37.00 8.75
N ILE A 16 2.46 37.63 7.69
CA ILE A 16 1.36 37.07 6.88
C ILE A 16 1.80 35.78 6.18
N ALA A 17 3.02 35.72 5.64
CA ALA A 17 3.56 34.51 5.02
C ALA A 17 3.74 33.35 6.02
N VAL A 18 4.01 33.65 7.30
CA VAL A 18 4.08 32.63 8.37
C VAL A 18 2.69 32.12 8.75
N ILE A 19 1.65 32.96 8.68
CA ILE A 19 0.25 32.58 8.99
C ILE A 19 -0.35 31.72 7.86
N PHE A 20 0.03 31.93 6.61
CA PHE A 20 -0.41 31.12 5.47
C PHE A 20 0.39 29.82 5.26
N LYS A 21 0.93 29.22 6.33
CA LYS A 21 1.23 27.79 6.28
C LYS A 21 -0.10 27.04 6.19
N ILE A 22 -0.54 26.82 4.96
CA ILE A 22 -1.61 25.89 4.63
C ILE A 22 -1.18 24.55 5.22
N ASN A 23 -1.75 24.18 6.37
CA ASN A 23 -1.63 22.85 6.92
C ASN A 23 -2.32 21.91 5.94
N CYS A 24 -1.57 21.40 4.98
CA CYS A 24 -1.99 20.25 4.20
C CYS A 24 -1.81 19.05 5.12
N ASP A 25 -2.90 18.34 5.42
CA ASP A 25 -2.82 17.12 6.21
C ASP A 25 -1.90 16.11 5.48
N PRO A 26 -0.89 15.58 6.17
CA PRO A 26 0.05 14.65 5.54
C PRO A 26 -0.69 13.39 5.12
N ASN A 27 -0.38 12.90 3.91
CA ASN A 27 -0.98 11.68 3.37
C ASN A 27 0.04 10.54 3.30
N ILE A 28 -0.42 9.30 3.42
CA ILE A 28 0.29 8.11 2.97
C ILE A 28 -0.17 7.73 1.57
N ILE A 29 0.77 7.57 0.66
CA ILE A 29 0.49 7.25 -0.75
C ILE A 29 1.19 5.95 -1.10
N LEU A 30 0.41 4.99 -1.57
CA LEU A 30 0.87 3.73 -2.16
C LEU A 30 0.61 3.78 -3.66
N GLN A 31 1.59 3.36 -4.46
CA GLN A 31 1.43 3.18 -5.90
C GLN A 31 1.57 1.71 -6.28
N LEU A 32 0.50 1.14 -6.84
CA LEU A 32 0.54 -0.14 -7.53
C LEU A 32 1.12 0.06 -8.93
N GLN A 33 2.04 -0.81 -9.31
CA GLN A 33 2.71 -0.75 -10.60
C GLN A 33 2.37 -1.95 -11.48
N GLN A 34 2.42 -1.74 -12.79
CA GLN A 34 2.44 -2.84 -13.74
C GLN A 34 3.83 -3.49 -13.75
N PRO A 35 3.92 -4.83 -13.83
CA PRO A 35 5.19 -5.52 -13.85
C PRO A 35 5.92 -5.23 -15.17
N ASN A 36 7.11 -4.62 -15.09
CA ASN A 36 8.00 -4.48 -16.24
C ASN A 36 8.76 -5.80 -16.52
N GLU A 37 9.47 -5.89 -17.65
CA GLU A 37 10.21 -7.11 -18.02
C GLU A 37 11.21 -7.59 -16.96
N LYS A 38 11.87 -6.67 -16.24
CA LYS A 38 12.82 -7.02 -15.18
C LYS A 38 12.12 -7.70 -14.02
N VAL A 39 10.96 -7.16 -13.63
CA VAL A 39 10.10 -7.73 -12.57
C VAL A 39 9.56 -9.08 -13.00
N ILE A 40 9.11 -9.22 -14.25
CA ILE A 40 8.65 -10.52 -14.79
C ILE A 40 9.77 -11.57 -14.70
N LYS A 41 11.00 -11.22 -15.07
CA LYS A 41 12.17 -12.12 -14.93
C LYS A 41 12.48 -12.46 -13.47
N ALA A 42 12.38 -11.49 -12.56
CA ALA A 42 12.57 -11.72 -11.12
C ALA A 42 11.51 -12.68 -10.56
N ILE A 43 10.24 -12.47 -10.91
CA ILE A 43 9.13 -13.37 -10.55
C ILE A 43 9.38 -14.79 -11.07
N GLN A 44 9.82 -14.92 -12.32
CA GLN A 44 10.15 -16.22 -12.91
C GLN A 44 11.26 -16.93 -12.13
N LYS A 45 12.33 -16.22 -11.78
CA LYS A 45 13.45 -16.74 -10.99
C LYS A 45 13.01 -17.20 -9.60
N ASP A 46 12.17 -16.42 -8.91
CA ASP A 46 11.65 -16.79 -7.60
C ASP A 46 10.73 -18.02 -7.66
N LEU A 47 9.90 -18.12 -8.70
CA LEU A 47 9.08 -19.31 -8.94
C LEU A 47 9.94 -20.55 -9.20
N GLU A 48 11.02 -20.43 -9.97
CA GLU A 48 11.96 -21.52 -10.23
C GLU A 48 12.68 -21.97 -8.96
N LYS A 49 13.13 -21.02 -8.13
CA LYS A 49 13.77 -21.31 -6.83
C LYS A 49 12.82 -22.03 -5.88
N ASN A 50 11.57 -21.57 -5.79
CA ASN A 50 10.54 -22.21 -4.95
C ASN A 50 10.15 -23.61 -5.46
N LYS A 51 10.18 -23.85 -6.78
CA LYS A 51 10.01 -25.19 -7.35
C LYS A 51 11.18 -26.10 -7.00
N ALA A 52 12.42 -25.64 -7.15
CA ALA A 52 13.60 -26.43 -6.78
C ALA A 52 13.59 -26.82 -5.30
N GLN A 53 13.25 -25.86 -4.41
CA GLN A 53 13.12 -26.12 -2.97
C GLN A 53 11.96 -27.06 -2.60
N LYS A 54 10.82 -26.99 -3.32
CA LYS A 54 9.75 -27.98 -3.14
C LYS A 54 10.18 -29.36 -3.63
N VAL A 55 10.84 -29.46 -4.78
CA VAL A 55 11.31 -30.74 -5.34
C VAL A 55 12.33 -31.41 -4.40
N GLU A 56 13.24 -30.66 -3.77
CA GLU A 56 14.15 -31.19 -2.73
C GLU A 56 13.43 -31.64 -1.45
N LYS A 57 12.28 -31.05 -1.12
CA LYS A 57 11.49 -31.43 0.05
C LYS A 57 10.60 -32.66 -0.23
N TYR A 58 10.19 -32.87 -1.49
CA TYR A 58 9.36 -34.00 -1.92
C TYR A 58 10.16 -35.20 -2.46
N SER A 59 11.47 -35.08 -2.68
CA SER A 59 12.33 -36.22 -3.05
C SER A 59 12.62 -37.20 -1.90
N LYS A 60 11.96 -37.04 -0.74
CA LYS A 60 11.95 -38.04 0.35
C LYS A 60 10.67 -38.86 0.48
N GLU A 61 9.61 -38.56 -0.28
CA GLU A 61 8.38 -39.39 -0.32
C GLU A 61 7.93 -39.56 -1.76
N GLN A 62 8.04 -40.78 -2.27
CA GLN A 62 7.62 -41.17 -3.62
C GLN A 62 6.10 -40.96 -3.80
N ILE A 63 5.72 -39.99 -4.64
CA ILE A 63 4.42 -40.00 -5.33
C ILE A 63 4.65 -39.56 -6.78
N ALA A 64 4.03 -40.32 -7.69
CA ALA A 64 4.17 -40.24 -9.14
C ALA A 64 4.06 -38.81 -9.71
N PRO A 65 4.78 -38.50 -10.81
CA PRO A 65 4.84 -37.16 -11.38
C PRO A 65 3.49 -36.80 -12.01
N GLN A 66 2.64 -36.12 -11.25
CA GLN A 66 1.55 -35.37 -11.85
C GLN A 66 2.18 -34.27 -12.71
N LYS A 67 2.01 -34.40 -14.04
CA LYS A 67 2.36 -33.37 -15.02
C LYS A 67 1.56 -32.10 -14.72
N ILE A 68 2.04 -31.28 -13.80
CA ILE A 68 1.50 -29.95 -13.54
C ILE A 68 1.71 -29.14 -14.83
N ASN A 69 0.58 -28.67 -15.35
CA ASN A 69 0.38 -28.18 -16.69
C ASN A 69 1.19 -26.88 -16.94
N ASN A 70 2.44 -27.01 -17.39
CA ASN A 70 3.29 -25.89 -17.83
C ASN A 70 2.64 -25.03 -18.93
N LYS A 71 1.56 -25.51 -19.56
CA LYS A 71 0.77 -24.81 -20.56
C LYS A 71 -0.10 -23.69 -19.97
N LEU A 72 -0.55 -23.79 -18.71
CA LEU A 72 -1.35 -22.75 -18.04
C LEU A 72 -0.52 -21.50 -17.71
N ILE A 73 0.75 -21.67 -17.33
CA ILE A 73 1.62 -20.56 -16.94
C ILE A 73 2.22 -19.87 -18.17
N LYS A 74 2.60 -20.63 -19.21
CA LYS A 74 3.08 -20.04 -20.48
C LYS A 74 1.95 -19.43 -21.33
N GLY A 75 0.71 -19.92 -21.18
CA GLY A 75 -0.46 -19.38 -21.88
C GLY A 75 -0.96 -18.05 -21.29
N ASN A 76 -1.00 -17.95 -19.95
CA ASN A 76 -1.51 -16.75 -19.30
C ASN A 76 -0.51 -15.58 -19.27
N LEU A 77 0.80 -15.81 -19.25
CA LEU A 77 1.80 -14.73 -19.30
C LEU A 77 2.04 -14.16 -20.71
N LYS A 78 1.67 -14.88 -21.77
CA LYS A 78 1.83 -14.41 -23.16
C LYS A 78 0.59 -13.73 -23.74
N ASN A 79 -0.58 -13.98 -23.15
CA ASN A 79 -1.85 -13.35 -23.54
C ASN A 79 -2.46 -12.51 -22.39
N SER A 80 -1.72 -12.22 -21.31
CA SER A 80 -2.21 -11.41 -20.20
C SER A 80 -2.37 -9.97 -20.65
N ILE A 81 -3.63 -9.60 -20.91
CA ILE A 81 -4.14 -8.26 -20.67
C ILE A 81 -3.52 -7.81 -19.35
N VAL A 82 -2.67 -6.79 -19.39
CA VAL A 82 -2.06 -6.22 -18.18
C VAL A 82 -3.21 -5.89 -17.23
N PRO A 83 -3.22 -6.40 -15.99
CA PRO A 83 -4.35 -6.20 -15.11
C PRO A 83 -4.58 -4.70 -14.93
N PRO A 84 -5.84 -4.23 -14.96
CA PRO A 84 -6.12 -2.85 -14.65
C PRO A 84 -5.61 -2.54 -13.24
N LEU A 85 -4.90 -1.42 -13.09
CA LEU A 85 -4.40 -0.99 -11.79
C LEU A 85 -5.52 -0.46 -10.88
N SER A 86 -6.71 -0.20 -11.42
CA SER A 86 -7.85 0.33 -10.68
C SER A 86 -8.67 -0.73 -9.94
N GLY A 87 -9.32 -0.30 -8.87
CA GLY A 87 -10.29 -1.11 -8.12
C GLY A 87 -9.66 -2.13 -7.16
N VAL A 88 -8.37 -2.04 -6.88
CA VAL A 88 -7.73 -2.78 -5.78
C VAL A 88 -8.04 -2.06 -4.49
N MET A 89 -8.75 -2.75 -3.60
CA MET A 89 -9.20 -2.19 -2.33
C MET A 89 -8.09 -2.24 -1.28
N ALA A 90 -8.01 -1.21 -0.45
CA ALA A 90 -7.15 -1.20 0.72
C ALA A 90 -7.82 -0.52 1.92
N THR A 91 -7.27 -0.79 3.11
CA THR A 91 -7.68 -0.17 4.36
C THR A 91 -6.48 0.32 5.16
N TYR A 92 -6.65 1.42 5.87
CA TYR A 92 -5.64 1.97 6.79
C TYR A 92 -6.30 2.87 7.83
N ALA A 93 -5.98 2.67 9.10
CA ALA A 93 -6.45 3.49 10.23
C ALA A 93 -7.96 3.74 10.27
N GLY A 94 -8.77 2.71 9.96
CA GLY A 94 -10.23 2.82 9.90
C GLY A 94 -10.79 3.41 8.61
N TYR A 95 -9.93 3.78 7.67
CA TYR A 95 -10.34 4.25 6.34
C TYR A 95 -10.28 3.13 5.31
N THR A 96 -11.07 3.26 4.26
CA THR A 96 -10.95 2.45 3.05
C THR A 96 -10.86 3.33 1.80
N ASP A 97 -10.09 2.85 0.83
CA ASP A 97 -9.90 3.48 -0.47
C ASP A 97 -9.64 2.42 -1.55
N TYR A 98 -9.75 2.82 -2.81
CA TYR A 98 -9.54 1.97 -3.98
C TYR A 98 -8.46 2.56 -4.86
N SER A 99 -7.68 1.70 -5.51
CA SER A 99 -6.68 2.17 -6.45
C SER A 99 -7.30 2.89 -7.65
N SER A 100 -6.67 4.01 -8.03
CA SER A 100 -7.00 4.77 -9.24
C SER A 100 -6.60 4.03 -10.52
N THR A 101 -6.91 4.60 -11.68
CA THR A 101 -6.47 4.10 -13.00
C THR A 101 -4.95 4.02 -13.13
N GLU A 102 -4.22 4.84 -12.38
CA GLU A 102 -2.76 4.90 -12.32
C GLU A 102 -2.19 4.05 -11.16
N GLY A 103 -3.06 3.38 -10.39
CA GLY A 103 -2.68 2.53 -9.27
C GLY A 103 -2.41 3.26 -7.96
N PHE A 104 -2.77 4.54 -7.82
CA PHE A 104 -2.60 5.27 -6.57
C PHE A 104 -3.69 4.91 -5.57
N ILE A 105 -3.30 4.69 -4.32
CA ILE A 105 -4.18 4.58 -3.16
C ILE A 105 -3.66 5.58 -2.12
N THR A 106 -4.53 6.42 -1.57
CA THR A 106 -4.11 7.51 -0.69
C THR A 106 -4.90 7.49 0.60
N PHE A 107 -4.24 7.58 1.75
CA PHE A 107 -4.90 7.76 3.06
C PHE A 107 -4.34 8.96 3.81
N LEU A 108 -5.13 9.52 4.72
CA LEU A 108 -4.61 10.49 5.70
C LEU A 108 -3.62 9.80 6.62
N LEU A 109 -2.45 10.40 6.84
CA LEU A 109 -1.44 9.88 7.75
C LEU A 109 -1.92 10.07 9.20
N ARG A 110 -2.16 8.97 9.92
CA ARG A 110 -2.68 9.01 11.31
C ARG A 110 -1.62 8.89 12.40
N HIS A 111 -0.34 8.89 12.04
CA HIS A 111 0.76 8.83 13.01
C HIS A 111 1.92 9.76 12.61
N THR A 112 2.52 10.40 13.62
CA THR A 112 3.66 11.31 13.48
C THR A 112 4.89 10.57 12.97
N PRO A 113 5.72 11.23 12.14
CA PRO A 113 6.33 10.63 10.96
C PRO A 113 6.84 9.21 11.21
N PRO A 114 6.23 8.19 10.61
CA PRO A 114 6.70 6.83 10.84
C PRO A 114 8.12 6.67 10.34
N THR A 115 8.97 6.20 11.24
CA THR A 115 10.16 5.46 10.85
C THR A 115 9.78 4.08 10.32
N LYS A 116 8.59 3.56 10.63
CA LYS A 116 8.17 2.20 10.26
C LYS A 116 6.69 2.10 9.92
N ILE A 117 6.37 1.44 8.80
CA ILE A 117 5.02 1.09 8.36
C ILE A 117 4.95 -0.41 8.08
N TYR A 118 3.78 -0.99 8.29
CA TYR A 118 3.49 -2.36 7.90
C TYR A 118 2.53 -2.37 6.71
N LEU A 119 2.86 -3.19 5.73
CA LEU A 119 2.01 -3.50 4.58
C LEU A 119 1.56 -4.95 4.70
N LEU A 120 0.27 -5.17 4.87
CA LEU A 120 -0.36 -6.48 4.85
C LEU A 120 -1.03 -6.69 3.49
N ILE A 121 -0.79 -7.84 2.87
CA ILE A 121 -1.54 -8.30 1.70
C ILE A 121 -2.24 -9.58 2.11
N THR A 122 -3.56 -9.57 2.06
CA THR A 122 -4.38 -10.70 2.52
C THR A 122 -5.68 -10.74 1.77
N ASP A 123 -6.21 -11.96 1.59
CA ASP A 123 -7.64 -12.15 1.34
C ASP A 123 -8.41 -12.05 2.68
N PRO A 124 -9.76 -12.10 2.67
CA PRO A 124 -10.61 -11.19 3.44
C PRO A 124 -10.22 -11.08 4.92
N ILE A 125 -10.26 -9.86 5.45
CA ILE A 125 -10.13 -9.64 6.89
C ILE A 125 -11.47 -9.92 7.57
N THR A 126 -11.42 -10.32 8.83
CA THR A 126 -12.61 -10.46 9.69
C THR A 126 -12.54 -9.46 10.82
N LEU A 127 -13.70 -9.01 11.31
CA LEU A 127 -13.75 -8.15 12.50
C LEU A 127 -14.13 -9.00 13.70
N ASN A 128 -13.30 -8.96 14.75
CA ASN A 128 -13.62 -9.68 15.99
C ASN A 128 -14.72 -8.95 16.75
N LYS A 129 -15.82 -9.65 17.05
CA LYS A 129 -17.01 -9.12 17.70
C LYS A 129 -16.92 -9.28 19.22
N ILE A 130 -16.95 -8.18 19.97
CA ILE A 130 -16.94 -8.22 21.44
C ILE A 130 -18.36 -8.46 21.96
N ARG A 131 -19.31 -7.62 21.53
CA ARG A 131 -20.69 -7.63 22.02
C ARG A 131 -21.63 -6.99 21.02
N SER A 132 -22.70 -7.68 20.64
CA SER A 132 -23.73 -7.14 19.73
C SER A 132 -23.13 -6.51 18.46
N ASN A 133 -23.22 -5.19 18.27
CA ASN A 133 -22.65 -4.48 17.11
C ASN A 133 -21.28 -3.81 17.38
N THR A 134 -20.62 -4.14 18.48
CA THR A 134 -19.28 -3.62 18.84
C THR A 134 -18.19 -4.60 18.41
N PHE A 135 -17.26 -4.11 17.60
CA PHE A 135 -16.10 -4.85 17.10
C PHE A 135 -14.82 -4.30 17.75
N SER A 136 -13.85 -5.18 18.03
CA SER A 136 -12.58 -4.77 18.65
C SER A 136 -11.52 -4.39 17.63
N THR A 137 -11.22 -5.34 16.74
CA THR A 137 -9.96 -5.35 15.97
C THR A 137 -10.18 -6.18 14.72
N ALA A 138 -9.57 -5.75 13.62
CA ALA A 138 -9.47 -6.57 12.42
C ALA A 138 -8.50 -7.74 12.63
N GLN A 139 -8.82 -8.89 12.03
CA GLN A 139 -8.05 -10.11 12.10
C GLN A 139 -7.78 -10.67 10.71
N ILE A 140 -6.58 -11.22 10.55
CA ILE A 140 -6.18 -11.96 9.36
C ILE A 140 -6.96 -13.29 9.35
N ALA A 141 -7.77 -13.51 8.31
CA ALA A 141 -8.49 -14.77 8.14
C ALA A 141 -7.73 -15.80 7.28
N SER A 142 -6.73 -15.33 6.51
CA SER A 142 -5.97 -16.12 5.55
C SER A 142 -4.69 -16.71 6.13
N ASP A 143 -4.42 -17.98 5.84
CA ASP A 143 -3.10 -18.58 6.06
C ASP A 143 -2.08 -18.14 4.98
N GLN A 144 -2.56 -17.62 3.85
CA GLN A 144 -1.71 -17.19 2.74
C GLN A 144 -1.21 -15.75 2.90
N ALA A 145 -1.74 -15.00 3.86
CA ALA A 145 -1.42 -13.61 4.10
C ALA A 145 0.09 -13.37 4.19
N VAL A 146 0.53 -12.23 3.68
CA VAL A 146 1.93 -11.82 3.73
C VAL A 146 2.04 -10.42 4.28
N MET A 147 3.01 -10.20 5.15
CA MET A 147 3.26 -8.90 5.76
C MET A 147 4.69 -8.44 5.46
N TYR A 148 4.82 -7.16 5.15
CA TYR A 148 6.08 -6.49 4.87
C TYR A 148 6.27 -5.34 5.84
N SER A 149 7.49 -5.15 6.33
CA SER A 149 7.87 -3.95 7.06
C SER A 149 8.63 -3.00 6.15
N TYR A 150 8.23 -1.74 6.16
CA TYR A 150 8.89 -0.62 5.51
C TYR A 150 9.52 0.24 6.59
N GLU A 151 10.85 0.26 6.70
CA GLU A 151 11.55 1.03 7.72
C GLU A 151 12.45 2.10 7.07
N LYS A 152 12.20 3.38 7.37
CA LYS A 152 13.01 4.49 6.88
C LYS A 152 14.30 4.58 7.69
N LYS A 153 15.44 4.52 7.02
CA LYS A 153 16.80 4.55 7.59
C LYS A 153 17.66 5.58 6.90
N LYS A 154 18.76 5.96 7.55
CA LYS A 154 19.85 6.76 6.96
C LYS A 154 21.06 5.86 6.73
N ASP A 155 21.74 6.04 5.62
CA ASP A 155 23.03 5.37 5.37
C ASP A 155 24.19 6.17 5.98
N LYS A 156 25.44 5.74 5.71
CA LYS A 156 26.65 6.42 6.19
C LYS A 156 26.86 7.81 5.57
N ASN A 157 26.22 8.08 4.43
CA ASN A 157 26.27 9.34 3.71
C ASN A 157 25.04 10.22 4.01
N GLU A 158 24.30 9.89 5.07
CA GLU A 158 23.05 10.56 5.48
C GLU A 158 21.89 10.47 4.45
N MET A 159 22.01 9.61 3.44
CA MET A 159 20.96 9.39 2.45
C MET A 159 19.84 8.55 3.03
N LEU A 160 18.60 8.99 2.83
CA LEU A 160 17.41 8.29 3.30
C LEU A 160 17.03 7.14 2.35
N TYR A 161 16.73 5.98 2.94
CA TYR A 161 16.23 4.81 2.21
C TYR A 161 15.15 4.07 3.02
N TRP A 162 14.26 3.39 2.31
CA TRP A 162 13.31 2.43 2.82
C TRP A 162 13.95 1.05 2.82
N SER A 163 14.10 0.43 3.98
CA SER A 163 14.44 -0.98 4.09
C SER A 163 13.16 -1.79 4.11
N VAL A 164 12.88 -2.50 3.01
CA VAL A 164 11.67 -3.30 2.83
C VAL A 164 12.01 -4.78 3.01
N LYS A 165 11.30 -5.44 3.93
CA LYS A 165 11.51 -6.86 4.24
C LYS A 165 10.20 -7.56 4.51
N LYS A 166 10.06 -8.78 4.02
CA LYS A 166 8.98 -9.68 4.44
C LYS A 166 9.20 -10.09 5.90
N ILE A 167 8.14 -10.02 6.70
CA ILE A 167 8.16 -10.39 8.12
C ILE A 167 7.12 -11.48 8.41
N ALA A 168 7.27 -12.15 9.54
CA ALA A 168 6.27 -13.08 10.02
C ALA A 168 4.97 -12.34 10.41
N LEU A 169 3.83 -13.01 10.19
CA LEU A 169 2.53 -12.51 10.63
C LEU A 169 2.48 -12.44 12.17
N PRO A 170 1.68 -11.53 12.74
CA PRO A 170 1.46 -11.46 14.18
C PRO A 170 0.85 -12.77 14.69
N LYS A 171 1.33 -13.28 15.83
CA LYS A 171 0.92 -14.59 16.37
C LYS A 171 -0.56 -14.67 16.75
N ASP A 172 -1.17 -13.54 17.07
CA ASP A 172 -2.58 -13.44 17.44
C ASP A 172 -3.49 -13.09 16.25
N ASN A 173 -2.92 -13.04 15.04
CA ASN A 173 -3.57 -12.65 13.79
C ASN A 173 -4.25 -11.26 13.84
N LYS A 174 -3.96 -10.42 14.85
CA LYS A 174 -4.56 -9.09 14.95
C LYS A 174 -3.84 -8.13 14.03
N ILE A 175 -4.63 -7.38 13.27
CA ILE A 175 -4.15 -6.33 12.39
C ILE A 175 -4.12 -5.05 13.23
N SER A 176 -2.96 -4.41 13.34
CA SER A 176 -2.85 -3.10 13.97
C SER A 176 -3.51 -2.06 13.08
N ASP A 177 -4.23 -1.09 13.66
CA ASP A 177 -4.94 -0.04 12.91
C ASP A 177 -4.02 0.75 11.98
N LEU A 178 -2.73 0.88 12.33
CA LEU A 178 -1.72 1.58 11.54
C LEU A 178 -1.07 0.70 10.45
N THR A 179 -1.63 -0.48 10.17
CA THR A 179 -1.20 -1.37 9.09
C THR A 179 -1.94 -1.02 7.81
N LEU A 180 -1.21 -0.66 6.77
CA LEU A 180 -1.78 -0.54 5.44
C LEU A 180 -2.10 -1.94 4.93
N THR A 181 -3.37 -2.22 4.65
CA THR A 181 -3.82 -3.57 4.26
C THR A 181 -4.39 -3.53 2.85
N ILE A 182 -3.79 -4.25 1.91
CA ILE A 182 -4.33 -4.45 0.56
C ILE A 182 -5.17 -5.73 0.57
N LEU A 183 -6.43 -5.61 0.18
CA LEU A 183 -7.41 -6.69 0.18
C LEU A 183 -7.40 -7.39 -1.18
N THR A 184 -6.47 -8.33 -1.33
CA THR A 184 -6.36 -9.20 -2.50
C THR A 184 -5.58 -10.47 -2.15
N LYS A 185 -5.66 -11.48 -3.02
CA LYS A 185 -4.86 -12.69 -2.84
C LYS A 185 -3.36 -12.34 -2.90
N PRO A 186 -2.54 -12.83 -1.96
CA PRO A 186 -1.09 -12.58 -1.98
C PRO A 186 -0.39 -12.97 -3.29
N LYS A 187 -0.89 -13.97 -4.02
CA LYS A 187 -0.38 -14.35 -5.35
C LYS A 187 -0.56 -13.27 -6.43
N ASN A 188 -1.48 -12.32 -6.23
CA ASN A 188 -1.81 -11.27 -7.17
C ASN A 188 -0.84 -10.09 -7.11
N ILE A 189 -0.09 -9.97 -6.01
CA ILE A 189 0.85 -8.87 -5.78
C ILE A 189 2.27 -9.43 -5.61
N PHE A 190 3.22 -8.79 -6.27
CA PHE A 190 4.63 -8.98 -6.02
C PHE A 190 5.22 -7.72 -5.36
N VAL A 191 5.91 -7.89 -4.24
CA VAL A 191 6.60 -6.80 -3.56
C VAL A 191 8.10 -7.01 -3.69
N PHE A 192 8.80 -6.03 -4.23
CA PHE A 192 10.25 -6.07 -4.33
C PHE A 192 10.88 -5.67 -2.98
N GLU A 193 11.64 -6.60 -2.38
CA GLU A 193 12.34 -6.41 -1.11
C GLU A 193 13.74 -5.82 -1.31
N GLY A 194 14.25 -5.14 -0.28
CA GLY A 194 15.58 -4.52 -0.29
C GLY A 194 15.56 -3.07 0.16
N ASP A 195 16.68 -2.40 -0.05
CA ASP A 195 16.86 -0.99 0.29
C ASP A 195 16.53 -0.12 -0.93
N LEU A 196 15.52 0.75 -0.79
CA LEU A 196 14.95 1.56 -1.86
C LEU A 196 15.10 3.05 -1.50
N PRO A 197 15.33 3.96 -2.46
CA PRO A 197 15.49 5.38 -2.16
C PRO A 197 14.24 5.93 -1.48
N ALA A 198 14.44 6.76 -0.44
CA ALA A 198 13.36 7.44 0.25
C ALA A 198 13.51 8.96 0.08
N GLN A 199 12.37 9.65 0.10
CA GLN A 199 12.32 11.11 0.07
C GLN A 199 11.86 11.66 1.43
N GLU A 200 12.29 12.89 1.72
CA GLU A 200 11.83 13.66 2.87
C GLU A 200 10.74 14.61 2.39
N ASN A 201 9.49 14.19 2.58
CA ASN A 201 8.30 14.93 2.18
C ASN A 201 7.32 14.93 3.37
N ALA A 202 6.45 15.95 3.43
CA ALA A 202 5.33 15.97 4.38
C ALA A 202 4.39 14.77 4.14
N ASN A 203 4.19 14.41 2.87
CA ASN A 203 3.50 13.19 2.47
C ASN A 203 4.44 12.00 2.54
N LEU A 204 3.94 10.91 3.11
CA LEU A 204 4.60 9.64 3.18
C LEU A 204 4.39 8.87 1.88
N LEU A 205 5.37 8.98 0.98
CA LEU A 205 5.41 8.18 -0.24
C LEU A 205 6.06 6.82 0.05
N LEU A 206 5.28 5.75 -0.09
CA LEU A 206 5.84 4.40 -0.13
C LEU A 206 6.65 4.21 -1.42
N PRO A 207 7.74 3.44 -1.39
CA PRO A 207 8.55 3.25 -2.58
C PRO A 207 7.77 2.47 -3.65
N ASN A 208 8.14 2.70 -4.90
CA ASN A 208 7.53 2.10 -6.09
C ASN A 208 7.96 0.64 -6.27
N ASN A 209 7.49 -0.23 -5.38
CA ASN A 209 7.93 -1.62 -5.28
C ASN A 209 6.81 -2.65 -5.18
N VAL A 210 5.54 -2.23 -5.33
CA VAL A 210 4.36 -3.09 -5.25
C VAL A 210 3.78 -3.26 -6.65
N TYR A 211 3.81 -4.47 -7.18
CA TYR A 211 3.41 -4.80 -8.55
C TYR A 211 2.16 -5.67 -8.58
N LEU A 212 1.16 -5.27 -9.36
CA LEU A 212 -0.05 -6.05 -9.58
C LEU A 212 0.18 -7.04 -10.74
N ILE A 213 0.28 -8.32 -10.42
CA ILE A 213 0.52 -9.40 -11.41
C ILE A 213 -0.80 -9.93 -11.98
N SER A 214 -1.85 -9.97 -11.16
CA SER A 214 -3.17 -10.48 -11.53
C SER A 214 -4.25 -9.71 -10.77
N ASN A 215 -5.47 -9.69 -11.30
CA ASN A 215 -6.66 -9.17 -10.61
C ASN A 215 -7.65 -10.29 -10.24
N ASP A 216 -7.20 -11.55 -10.26
CA ASP A 216 -8.03 -12.72 -9.98
C ASP A 216 -8.79 -12.55 -8.65
N GLU A 217 -10.11 -12.70 -8.71
CA GLU A 217 -11.01 -12.68 -7.55
C GLU A 217 -11.07 -11.35 -6.78
N ASN A 218 -10.49 -10.25 -7.28
CA ASN A 218 -10.61 -8.94 -6.61
C ASN A 218 -12.08 -8.52 -6.41
N ALA A 219 -12.95 -8.73 -7.41
CA ALA A 219 -14.37 -8.45 -7.28
C ALA A 219 -15.05 -9.25 -6.15
N LYS A 220 -14.64 -10.52 -5.96
CA LYS A 220 -15.14 -11.36 -4.88
C LYS A 220 -14.68 -10.82 -3.52
N MET A 221 -13.44 -10.32 -3.42
CA MET A 221 -12.92 -9.70 -2.19
C MET A 221 -13.73 -8.45 -1.81
N ILE A 222 -14.07 -7.60 -2.78
CA ILE A 222 -14.89 -6.41 -2.55
C ILE A 222 -16.27 -6.81 -2.01
N ILE A 223 -16.91 -7.81 -2.61
CA ILE A 223 -18.22 -8.32 -2.15
C ILE A 223 -18.12 -8.85 -0.71
N GLN A 224 -17.06 -9.59 -0.37
CA GLN A 224 -16.85 -10.10 0.98
C GLN A 224 -16.59 -8.98 1.99
N PHE A 225 -15.89 -7.92 1.58
CA PHE A 225 -15.64 -6.77 2.44
C PHE A 225 -16.89 -5.92 2.67
N PHE A 226 -17.87 -5.95 1.75
CA PHE A 226 -19.09 -5.16 1.86
C PHE A 226 -19.84 -5.35 3.18
N ASP A 227 -19.81 -6.56 3.75
CA ASP A 227 -20.42 -6.89 5.04
C ASP A 227 -19.82 -6.12 6.22
N ILE A 228 -18.54 -5.75 6.13
CA ILE A 228 -17.80 -5.02 7.15
C ILE A 228 -17.47 -3.58 6.76
N ASN A 229 -17.76 -3.17 5.52
CA ASN A 229 -17.43 -1.85 4.99
C ASN A 229 -18.01 -0.70 5.83
N ARG A 230 -19.18 -0.90 6.46
CA ARG A 230 -19.81 0.11 7.35
C ARG A 230 -18.98 0.48 8.58
N PHE A 231 -17.96 -0.31 8.92
CA PHE A 231 -17.03 -0.03 10.02
C PHE A 231 -15.79 0.73 9.56
N PHE A 232 -15.70 1.06 8.27
CA PHE A 232 -14.62 1.84 7.68
C PHE A 232 -15.20 3.11 7.05
N GLU A 233 -14.46 4.21 7.19
CA GLU A 233 -14.81 5.48 6.56
C GLU A 233 -14.25 5.54 5.14
N ASN A 234 -15.07 5.92 4.16
CA ASN A 234 -14.59 6.17 2.81
C ASN A 234 -13.87 7.51 2.75
N ILE A 235 -12.74 7.56 2.06
CA ILE A 235 -12.03 8.80 1.81
C ILE A 235 -12.83 9.68 0.84
N ARG A 236 -13.05 10.93 1.22
CA ARG A 236 -13.67 11.94 0.36
C ARG A 236 -12.62 12.93 -0.10
N ILE A 237 -12.56 13.14 -1.40
CA ILE A 237 -11.71 14.15 -2.03
C ILE A 237 -12.61 15.32 -2.41
N GLU A 238 -12.39 16.48 -1.78
CA GLU A 238 -12.98 17.73 -2.25
C GLU A 238 -12.03 18.42 -3.22
N GLU A 239 -12.56 18.76 -4.39
CA GLU A 239 -11.87 19.57 -5.37
C GLU A 239 -12.28 21.04 -5.20
N LYS A 240 -11.35 21.86 -4.73
CA LYS A 240 -11.53 23.30 -4.69
C LYS A 240 -10.78 23.93 -5.85
N LYS A 241 -11.48 24.70 -6.68
CA LYS A 241 -10.84 25.50 -7.74
C LYS A 241 -9.95 26.57 -7.07
N ALA A 242 -8.64 26.41 -7.16
CA ALA A 242 -7.67 27.35 -6.60
C ALA A 242 -7.37 28.50 -7.58
N SER A 243 -7.44 28.24 -8.89
CA SER A 243 -7.38 29.25 -9.96
C SER A 243 -8.05 28.73 -11.24
N ASP A 244 -8.12 29.53 -12.30
CA ASP A 244 -8.70 29.11 -13.58
C ASP A 244 -8.02 27.91 -14.23
N LEU A 245 -6.79 27.58 -13.82
CA LEU A 245 -6.00 26.46 -14.34
C LEU A 245 -5.63 25.42 -13.27
N VAL A 246 -5.93 25.67 -12.00
CA VAL A 246 -5.47 24.84 -10.88
C VAL A 246 -6.64 24.43 -10.00
N ASN A 247 -6.86 23.13 -9.90
CA ASN A 247 -7.72 22.53 -8.89
C ASN A 247 -6.86 22.01 -7.74
N GLN A 248 -7.27 22.30 -6.52
CA GLN A 248 -6.69 21.78 -5.29
C GLN A 248 -7.57 20.64 -4.78
N GLN A 249 -6.99 19.45 -4.63
CA GLN A 249 -7.63 18.31 -4.00
C GLN A 249 -7.30 18.28 -2.51
N THR A 250 -8.31 18.16 -1.66
CA THR A 250 -8.15 18.01 -0.21
C THR A 250 -8.92 16.79 0.26
N ILE A 251 -8.28 15.94 1.06
CA ILE A 251 -8.96 14.81 1.70
C ILE A 251 -9.66 15.32 2.97
N ILE A 252 -10.93 14.99 3.14
CA ILE A 252 -11.75 15.45 4.26
C ILE A 252 -12.37 14.27 4.99
N ASN A 253 -12.46 14.37 6.32
CA ASN A 253 -13.19 13.44 7.19
C ASN A 253 -14.56 14.03 7.54
N GLN A 254 -15.57 13.18 7.73
CA GLN A 254 -16.87 13.61 8.26
C GLN A 254 -16.86 13.82 9.77
#